data_AF-A0A1A8SK82-F1
#
_entry.id   AF-A0A1A8SK82-F1
#
_cell.length_a   1.000
_cell.length_b   1.000
_cell.length_c   1.000
_cell.angle_alpha   90.00
_cell.angle_beta   90.00
_cell.angle_gamma   90.00
#
_symmetry.space_group_name_H-M   'P 1'
#
loop_
_entity.id
_entity.type
_entity.pdbx_description
1 polymer ?
#
loop_
_entity_poly.entity_id
_entity_poly.type
_entity_poly.pdbx_seq_one_letter_code
_entity_poly.pdbx_strand_id
1 'polypeptide(L)' 'MFSLGETMEFLIGNHFSTPVGQRIERATSGSLQSEDWMLNMEICDI' A
#
# COMPACT_ATOMS: atom_id res chain seq x y z
N MET A 1 -9.65 5.28 13.65
CA MET A 1 -10.63 6.24 13.10
C MET A 1 -9.81 7.39 12.53
N PHE A 2 -9.66 7.44 11.21
CA PHE A 2 -8.84 8.46 10.55
C PHE A 2 -9.47 9.84 10.73
N SER A 3 -8.65 10.84 10.99
CA SER A 3 -9.07 12.24 11.06
C SER A 3 -9.50 12.72 9.66
N LEU A 4 -10.41 13.69 9.58
CA LEU A 4 -10.90 14.22 8.31
C LEU A 4 -9.76 14.72 7.40
N GLY A 5 -8.66 15.19 8.00
CA GLY A 5 -7.44 15.60 7.29
C GLY A 5 -6.67 14.43 6.63
N GLU A 6 -6.62 13.26 7.27
CA GLU A 6 -5.94 12.06 6.74
C GLU A 6 -6.72 11.47 5.57
N THR A 7 -8.06 11.51 5.60
CA THR A 7 -8.92 11.11 4.48
C THR A 7 -8.74 12.03 3.27
N MET A 8 -8.55 13.33 3.50
CA MET A 8 -8.35 14.28 2.41
C MET A 8 -6.97 14.13 1.76
N GLU A 9 -5.94 13.85 2.55
CA GLU A 9 -4.59 13.52 2.05
C GLU A 9 -4.59 12.19 1.28
N PHE A 10 -5.37 11.19 1.71
CA PHE A 10 -5.59 9.96 0.95
C PHE A 10 -6.25 10.19 -0.41
N LEU A 11 -7.23 11.10 -0.49
CA LEU A 11 -7.96 11.39 -1.73
C LEU A 11 -7.22 12.33 -2.69
N ILE A 12 -6.30 13.16 -2.18
CA ILE A 12 -5.56 14.16 -2.97
C ILE A 12 -4.11 13.70 -3.25
N GLY A 13 -3.53 12.86 -2.39
CA GLY A 13 -2.19 12.32 -2.51
C GLY A 13 -2.09 11.05 -3.37
N ASN A 14 -0.87 10.61 -3.66
CA ASN A 14 -0.65 9.32 -4.29
C ASN A 14 -1.03 8.20 -3.31
N HIS A 15 -1.91 7.28 -3.72
CA HIS A 15 -2.34 6.14 -2.92
C HIS A 15 -1.15 5.27 -2.44
N PHE A 16 -0.07 5.22 -3.23
CA PHE A 16 1.18 4.52 -2.87
C PHE A 16 2.03 5.25 -1.82
N SER A 17 1.73 6.50 -1.46
CA SER A 17 2.44 7.20 -0.38
C SER A 17 2.06 6.71 1.02
N THR A 18 0.98 5.95 1.17
CA THR A 18 0.58 5.37 2.46
C THR A 18 1.51 4.19 2.84
N PRO A 19 1.68 3.86 4.14
CA PRO A 19 2.49 2.72 4.54
C PRO A 19 2.05 1.38 3.91
N VAL A 20 0.74 1.17 3.74
CA VAL A 20 0.18 0.00 3.03
C VAL A 20 0.36 0.13 1.51
N GLY A 21 0.17 1.33 0.96
CA GLY A 21 0.36 1.63 -0.46
C GLY A 21 1.77 1.32 -0.95
N GLN A 22 2.80 1.69 -0.18
CA GLN A 22 4.19 1.36 -0.55
C GLN A 22 4.47 -0.15 -0.59
N ARG A 23 3.75 -0.94 0.22
CA ARG A 23 3.87 -2.41 0.19
C ARG A 23 3.13 -2.98 -1.00
N ILE A 24 1.93 -2.46 -1.29
CA ILE A 24 1.17 -2.83 -2.49
C ILE A 24 1.98 -2.54 -3.75
N GLU A 25 2.58 -1.35 -3.88
CA GLU A 25 3.40 -0.98 -5.04
C GLU A 25 4.53 -1.98 -5.30
N ARG A 26 5.20 -2.42 -4.22
CA ARG A 26 6.24 -3.45 -4.29
C ARG A 26 5.67 -4.82 -4.67
N ALA A 27 4.58 -5.25 -4.03
CA ALA A 27 3.93 -6.53 -4.27
C ALA A 27 3.35 -6.67 -5.68
N THR A 28 3.03 -5.55 -6.34
CA THR A 28 2.49 -5.51 -7.70
C THR A 28 3.49 -5.05 -8.75
N SER A 29 4.79 -4.96 -8.41
CA SER A 29 5.80 -4.51 -9.36
C SER A 29 5.91 -5.48 -10.54
N GLY A 30 5.88 -4.95 -11.77
CA GLY A 30 6.09 -5.75 -12.98
C GLY A 30 7.49 -6.35 -13.12
N SER A 31 8.42 -6.00 -12.23
CA SER A 31 9.74 -6.63 -12.14
C SER A 31 9.76 -7.93 -11.31
N LEU A 32 8.68 -8.27 -10.61
CA LEU A 32 8.57 -9.52 -9.87
C LEU A 32 8.46 -10.71 -10.84
N GLN A 33 9.29 -11.73 -10.61
CA GLN A 33 9.22 -12.99 -11.36
C GLN A 33 7.99 -13.83 -10.96
N SER A 34 7.52 -13.68 -9.72
CA SER A 34 6.36 -14.35 -9.12
C SER A 34 5.86 -13.55 -7.92
N GLU A 35 4.69 -13.91 -7.40
CA GLU A 35 4.10 -13.30 -6.22
C GLU A 35 5.03 -13.37 -5.00
N ASP A 36 5.16 -12.26 -4.27
CA ASP A 36 5.81 -12.22 -2.97
C ASP A 36 4.75 -12.49 -1.87
N TRP A 37 4.57 -13.77 -1.54
CA TRP A 37 3.59 -14.18 -0.55
C TRP A 37 3.91 -13.67 0.86
N MET A 38 5.19 -13.44 1.19
CA MET A 38 5.55 -12.85 2.47
C MET A 38 5.03 -11.42 2.56
N LEU A 39 5.30 -10.61 1.52
CA LEU A 39 4.82 -9.24 1.43
C LEU A 39 3.29 -9.16 1.36
N ASN A 40 2.64 -10.10 0.66
CA ASN A 40 1.18 -10.20 0.63
C ASN A 40 0.59 -10.47 2.03
N MET A 41 1.21 -11.34 2.83
CA MET A 41 0.78 -11.58 4.21
C MET A 41 0.98 -10.33 5.09
N GLU A 42 2.10 -9.61 4.94
CA GLU A 42 2.31 -8.34 5.64
C GLU A 42 1.25 -7.28 5.28
N ILE A 43 0.79 -7.25 4.02
CA ILE A 43 -0.29 -6.35 3.61
C ILE A 43 -1.61 -6.73 4.29
N CYS A 44 -1.90 -8.03 4.43
CA CYS A 44 -3.12 -8.51 5.10
C CYS A 44 -3.15 -8.23 6.61
N ASP A 45 -1.99 -8.04 7.24
CA ASP A 45 -1.87 -7.73 8.66
C ASP A 45 -2.06 -6.23 9.00
N ILE A 46 -2.04 -5.34 7.99
CA ILE A 46 -2.19 -3.87 8.12
C ILE A 46 -3.64 -3.45 8.01
#